data_AF-A0A5S3Y0J1-F1
#
_entry.id   AF-A0A5S3Y0J1-F1
#
_cell.length_a   1.000
_cell.length_b   1.000
_cell.length_c   1.000
_cell.angle_alpha   90.00
_cell.angle_beta   90.00
_cell.angle_gamma   90.00
#
_symmetry.space_group_name_H-M   'P 1'
#
loop_
_entity.id
_entity.type
_entity.pdbx_description
1 polymer ?
#
loop_
_entity_poly.entity_id
_entity_poly.type
_entity_poly.pdbx_seq_one_letter_code
_entity_poly.pdbx_strand_id
1 'polypeptide(L)'
;TALCVFNVLFLLLCAQGNFASARTFSQLAVLGFMLLIGMVGGRVIPFFTARGLTLDHQVRTPRLDKALRVVSVLGMCGFALSQLFNVALNPGYLIVLAASIHLLRSGLWFNPNIRYIPLLWSLHLGYLLAAIGLLLCGLSFFIAIVRFTDALHLITLGGIGLTIL
;
A
#
# COMPACT_ATOMS: atom_id res chain seq x y z
N THR A 1 4.98 -8.33 14.05
CA THR A 1 5.26 -9.79 14.07
C THR A 1 5.23 -10.39 12.68
N ALA A 2 4.17 -10.23 11.88
CA ALA A 2 4.08 -10.81 10.51
C ALA A 2 5.23 -10.43 9.56
N LEU A 3 5.65 -9.15 9.52
CA LEU A 3 6.78 -8.72 8.68
C LEU A 3 8.11 -9.38 9.05
N CYS A 4 8.33 -9.66 10.35
CA CYS A 4 9.51 -10.38 10.82
C CYS A 4 9.50 -11.82 10.29
N VAL A 5 8.34 -12.49 10.34
CA VAL A 5 8.18 -13.84 9.79
C VAL A 5 8.47 -13.85 8.28
N PHE A 6 7.93 -12.90 7.51
CA PHE A 6 8.22 -12.81 6.07
C PHE A 6 9.71 -12.59 5.78
N ASN A 7 10.39 -11.78 6.58
CA ASN A 7 11.83 -11.55 6.43
C ASN A 7 12.65 -12.80 6.74
N VAL A 8 12.30 -13.52 7.82
CA VAL A 8 12.97 -14.79 8.17
C VAL A 8 12.75 -15.84 7.08
N LEU A 9 11.52 -15.99 6.57
CA LEU A 9 11.22 -16.92 5.47
C LEU A 9 11.96 -16.57 4.19
N PHE A 10 12.05 -15.27 3.85
CA PHE A 10 12.84 -14.79 2.74
C PHE A 10 14.31 -15.22 2.86
N LEU A 11 14.94 -14.98 4.02
CA LEU A 11 16.34 -15.34 4.25
C LEU A 11 16.57 -16.85 4.18
N LEU A 12 15.68 -17.65 4.78
CA LEU A 12 15.77 -19.11 4.74
C LEU A 12 15.64 -19.66 3.31
N LEU A 13 14.70 -19.14 2.52
CA LEU A 13 14.48 -19.59 1.15
C LEU A 13 15.61 -19.18 0.21
N CYS A 14 16.20 -17.99 0.42
CA CYS A 14 17.44 -17.59 -0.27
C CYS A 14 18.60 -18.54 0.06
N ALA A 15 18.76 -18.94 1.33
CA ALA A 15 19.79 -19.89 1.73
C ALA A 15 19.58 -21.29 1.10
N GLN A 16 18.34 -21.67 0.80
CA GLN A 16 17.99 -22.91 0.11
C GLN A 16 18.05 -22.82 -1.43
N GLY A 17 18.37 -21.64 -1.99
CA GLY A 17 18.38 -21.41 -3.44
C GLY A 17 16.99 -21.29 -4.09
N ASN A 18 15.90 -21.25 -3.30
CA ASN A 18 14.53 -21.09 -3.81
C ASN A 18 14.19 -19.60 -3.98
N PHE A 19 14.75 -18.99 -5.02
CA PHE A 19 14.59 -17.56 -5.30
C PHE A 19 13.15 -17.16 -5.70
N ALA A 20 12.37 -18.09 -6.27
CA ALA A 20 10.99 -17.82 -6.68
C ALA A 20 10.11 -17.55 -5.46
N SER A 21 10.09 -18.47 -4.49
CA SER A 21 9.31 -18.29 -3.27
C SER A 21 9.88 -17.16 -2.40
N ALA A 22 11.20 -16.98 -2.35
CA ALA A 22 11.81 -15.85 -1.65
C ALA A 22 11.29 -14.50 -2.18
N ARG A 23 11.22 -14.32 -3.51
CA ARG A 23 10.64 -13.11 -4.12
C ARG A 23 9.19 -12.90 -3.70
N THR A 24 8.37 -13.95 -3.61
CA THR A 24 6.98 -13.82 -3.16
C THR A 24 6.88 -13.28 -1.73
N PHE A 25 7.75 -13.73 -0.81
CA PHE A 25 7.76 -13.22 0.56
C PHE A 25 8.22 -11.77 0.67
N SER A 26 9.17 -11.32 -0.16
CA SER A 26 9.55 -9.90 -0.19
C SER A 26 8.43 -9.02 -0.75
N GLN A 27 7.71 -9.48 -1.78
CA GLN A 27 6.52 -8.81 -2.31
C GLN A 27 5.40 -8.72 -1.26
N LEU A 28 5.15 -9.81 -0.53
CA LEU A 28 4.18 -9.84 0.58
C LEU A 28 4.57 -8.89 1.72
N ALA A 29 5.87 -8.73 2.01
CA ALA A 29 6.32 -7.76 2.99
C ALA A 29 5.99 -6.32 2.59
N VAL A 30 6.20 -5.94 1.32
CA VAL A 30 5.84 -4.61 0.82
C VAL A 30 4.32 -4.39 0.81
N LEU A 31 3.52 -5.39 0.42
CA LEU A 31 2.06 -5.32 0.54
C LEU A 31 1.61 -5.19 2.01
N GLY A 32 2.32 -5.85 2.93
CA GLY A 32 2.13 -5.70 4.37
C GLY A 32 2.42 -4.29 4.86
N PHE A 33 3.49 -3.65 4.35
CA PHE A 33 3.74 -2.23 4.62
C PHE A 33 2.62 -1.34 4.08
N MET A 34 2.08 -1.61 2.90
CA MET A 34 0.92 -0.86 2.39
C MET A 34 -0.30 -0.99 3.29
N LEU A 35 -0.55 -2.18 3.86
CA LEU A 35 -1.61 -2.38 4.84
C LEU A 35 -1.36 -1.52 6.10
N LEU A 36 -0.12 -1.47 6.59
CA LEU A 36 0.25 -0.60 7.73
C LEU A 36 0.04 0.90 7.40
N ILE A 37 0.52 1.37 6.24
CA ILE A 37 0.28 2.74 5.75
C ILE A 37 -1.22 3.01 5.66
N GLY A 38 -2.00 2.04 5.19
CA GLY A 38 -3.46 2.12 5.14
C GLY A 38 -4.11 2.35 6.50
N MET A 39 -3.71 1.58 7.51
CA MET A 39 -4.27 1.65 8.86
C MET A 39 -3.80 2.87 9.64
N VAL A 40 -2.49 3.16 9.62
CA VAL A 40 -1.87 4.26 10.37
C VAL A 40 -2.15 5.59 9.67
N GLY A 41 -1.95 5.66 8.35
CA GLY A 41 -2.20 6.85 7.54
C GLY A 41 -3.65 7.32 7.58
N GLY A 42 -4.60 6.39 7.74
CA GLY A 42 -6.03 6.67 7.98
C GLY A 42 -6.32 7.69 9.07
N ARG A 43 -5.46 7.74 10.09
CA ARG A 43 -5.62 8.64 11.25
C ARG A 43 -4.59 9.76 11.24
N VAL A 44 -3.36 9.43 10.87
CA VAL A 44 -2.22 10.35 10.90
C VAL A 44 -2.35 11.44 9.84
N ILE A 45 -2.71 11.11 8.60
CA ILE A 45 -2.80 12.09 7.51
C ILE A 45 -3.92 13.10 7.78
N PRO A 46 -5.16 12.71 8.14
CA PRO A 46 -6.19 13.70 8.42
C PRO A 46 -5.90 14.50 9.70
N PHE A 47 -5.21 13.92 10.68
CA PHE A 47 -4.79 14.63 11.89
C PHE A 47 -3.78 15.75 11.58
N PHE A 48 -2.71 15.44 10.84
CA PHE A 48 -1.74 16.46 10.41
C PHE A 48 -2.37 17.49 9.47
N THR A 49 -3.31 17.07 8.62
CA THR A 49 -4.01 18.00 7.72
C THR A 49 -4.88 18.99 8.51
N ALA A 50 -5.69 18.50 9.45
CA ALA A 50 -6.53 19.36 10.29
C ALA A 50 -5.70 20.31 11.17
N ARG A 51 -4.62 19.80 11.76
CA ARG A 51 -3.76 20.61 12.65
C ARG A 51 -2.87 21.58 11.89
N GLY A 52 -2.33 21.18 10.73
CA GLY A 52 -1.50 22.04 9.90
C GLY A 52 -2.28 23.18 9.23
N LEU A 53 -3.55 22.94 8.88
CA LEU A 53 -4.43 23.95 8.28
C LEU A 53 -5.36 24.64 9.28
N THR A 54 -5.26 24.33 10.58
CA THR A 54 -6.13 24.87 11.64
C THR A 54 -7.63 24.72 11.30
N LEU A 55 -8.02 23.55 10.78
CA LEU A 55 -9.41 23.25 10.42
C LEU A 55 -10.21 22.89 11.66
N ASP A 56 -11.45 23.37 11.75
CA ASP A 56 -12.37 23.04 12.86
C ASP A 56 -12.66 21.55 12.99
N HIS A 57 -12.61 20.81 11.88
CA HIS A 57 -13.00 19.40 11.85
C HIS A 57 -12.01 18.54 11.06
N GLN A 58 -11.70 17.36 11.60
CA GLN A 58 -10.92 16.33 10.93
C GLN A 58 -11.83 15.50 10.02
N VAL A 59 -11.45 15.35 8.75
CA VAL A 59 -12.13 14.44 7.82
C VAL A 59 -11.95 13.00 8.28
N ARG A 60 -13.06 12.32 8.62
CA ARG A 60 -13.07 10.92 9.06
C ARG A 60 -13.80 10.04 8.07
N THR A 61 -13.19 8.91 7.71
CA THR A 61 -13.71 7.98 6.69
C THR A 61 -13.85 6.55 7.24
N PRO A 62 -14.60 6.33 8.34
CA PRO A 62 -14.60 5.06 9.09
C PRO A 62 -15.09 3.86 8.27
N ARG A 63 -16.02 4.08 7.31
CA ARG A 63 -16.49 3.04 6.39
C ARG A 63 -15.38 2.56 5.45
N LEU A 64 -14.63 3.51 4.88
CA LEU A 64 -13.49 3.22 4.00
C LEU A 64 -12.36 2.55 4.79
N ASP A 65 -12.09 2.97 6.03
CA ASP A 65 -11.05 2.32 6.87
C ASP A 65 -11.38 0.87 7.22
N LYS A 66 -12.66 0.55 7.42
CA LYS A 66 -13.11 -0.84 7.65
C LYS A 66 -13.00 -1.65 6.35
N ALA A 67 -13.51 -1.12 5.24
CA ALA A 67 -13.44 -1.77 3.94
C ALA A 67 -11.99 -2.03 3.52
N LEU A 68 -11.12 -1.04 3.66
CA LEU A 68 -9.71 -1.12 3.30
C LEU A 68 -8.99 -2.21 4.10
N ARG A 69 -9.21 -2.28 5.43
CA ARG A 69 -8.62 -3.37 6.24
C ARG A 69 -9.00 -4.75 5.73
N VAL A 70 -10.28 -4.97 5.45
CA VAL A 70 -10.77 -6.27 4.98
C VAL A 70 -10.20 -6.58 3.59
N VAL A 71 -10.31 -5.65 2.64
CA VAL A 71 -9.86 -5.86 1.26
C VAL A 71 -8.34 -6.01 1.19
N SER A 72 -7.55 -5.25 1.94
CA SER A 72 -6.09 -5.38 1.97
C SER A 72 -5.65 -6.74 2.53
N VAL A 73 -6.28 -7.23 3.61
CA VAL A 73 -5.98 -8.57 4.15
C VAL A 73 -6.35 -9.64 3.14
N LEU A 74 -7.55 -9.58 2.57
CA LEU A 74 -7.99 -10.54 1.56
C LEU A 74 -7.10 -10.51 0.30
N GLY A 75 -6.69 -9.32 -0.16
CA GLY A 75 -5.79 -9.17 -1.30
C GLY A 75 -4.41 -9.76 -1.02
N MET A 76 -3.86 -9.55 0.17
CA MET A 76 -2.58 -10.13 0.57
C MET A 76 -2.66 -11.67 0.68
N CYS A 77 -3.73 -12.20 1.28
CA CYS A 77 -3.96 -13.64 1.35
C CYS A 77 -4.18 -14.24 -0.04
N GLY A 78 -4.96 -13.58 -0.90
CA GLY A 78 -5.18 -14.02 -2.29
C GLY A 78 -3.88 -14.03 -3.09
N PHE A 79 -3.02 -13.03 -2.91
CA PHE A 79 -1.69 -13.00 -3.53
C PHE A 79 -0.81 -14.15 -3.05
N ALA A 80 -0.76 -14.39 -1.73
CA ALA A 80 -0.02 -15.53 -1.16
C ALA A 80 -0.53 -16.87 -1.70
N LEU A 81 -1.85 -17.08 -1.76
CA LEU A 81 -2.46 -18.30 -2.28
C LEU A 81 -2.16 -18.53 -3.75
N SER A 82 -2.28 -17.47 -4.56
CA SER A 82 -1.98 -17.53 -6.00
C SER A 82 -0.50 -17.86 -6.24
N GLN A 83 0.42 -17.18 -5.56
CA GLN A 83 1.85 -17.28 -5.86
C GLN A 83 2.57 -18.46 -5.18
N LEU A 84 2.13 -18.89 -4.00
CA LEU A 84 2.76 -20.00 -3.27
C LEU A 84 2.11 -21.36 -3.55
N PHE A 85 0.80 -21.37 -3.80
CA PHE A 85 0.01 -22.60 -3.94
C PHE A 85 -0.59 -22.78 -5.33
N ASN A 86 -0.25 -21.91 -6.31
CA ASN A 86 -0.74 -21.95 -7.70
C ASN A 86 -2.27 -22.06 -7.81
N VAL A 87 -3.00 -21.47 -6.87
CA VAL A 87 -4.46 -21.45 -6.92
C VAL A 87 -4.90 -20.58 -8.11
N ALA A 88 -5.90 -21.05 -8.88
CA ALA A 88 -6.47 -20.37 -10.05
C ALA A 88 -7.30 -19.11 -9.70
N LEU A 89 -6.85 -18.34 -8.72
CA LEU A 89 -7.41 -17.06 -8.31
C LEU A 89 -6.48 -15.95 -8.81
N ASN A 90 -7.04 -14.95 -9.49
CA ASN A 90 -6.29 -13.76 -9.86
C ASN A 90 -6.33 -12.74 -8.70
N PRO A 91 -5.21 -12.52 -7.98
CA PRO A 91 -5.18 -11.59 -6.84
C PRO A 91 -5.30 -10.12 -7.27
N GLY A 92 -5.09 -9.82 -8.56
CA GLY A 92 -5.16 -8.48 -9.12
C GLY A 92 -6.49 -7.78 -8.85
N TYR A 93 -7.62 -8.50 -8.87
CA TYR A 93 -8.94 -7.90 -8.59
C TYR A 93 -9.02 -7.27 -7.20
N LEU A 94 -8.56 -7.99 -6.17
CA LEU A 94 -8.59 -7.51 -4.79
C LEU A 94 -7.55 -6.40 -4.55
N ILE A 95 -6.38 -6.50 -5.18
CA ILE A 95 -5.33 -5.49 -5.08
C ILE A 95 -5.79 -4.17 -5.74
N VAL A 96 -6.39 -4.24 -6.94
CA VAL A 96 -6.98 -3.07 -7.62
C VAL A 96 -8.09 -2.47 -6.77
N LEU A 97 -8.97 -3.29 -6.18
CA LEU A 97 -10.03 -2.79 -5.30
C LEU A 97 -9.47 -2.06 -4.08
N ALA A 98 -8.43 -2.61 -3.43
CA ALA A 98 -7.75 -1.94 -2.32
C ALA A 98 -7.15 -0.60 -2.78
N ALA A 99 -6.47 -0.58 -3.92
CA ALA A 99 -5.85 0.62 -4.47
C ALA A 99 -6.88 1.71 -4.80
N SER A 100 -8.00 1.35 -5.40
CA SER A 100 -9.11 2.27 -5.67
C SER A 100 -9.67 2.89 -4.40
N ILE A 101 -9.84 2.09 -3.33
CA ILE A 101 -10.26 2.60 -2.02
C ILE A 101 -9.21 3.56 -1.45
N HIS A 102 -7.92 3.25 -1.56
CA HIS A 102 -6.83 4.13 -1.14
C HIS A 102 -6.85 5.48 -1.88
N LEU A 103 -7.07 5.47 -3.20
CA LEU A 103 -7.14 6.66 -4.05
C LEU A 103 -8.36 7.52 -3.73
N LEU A 104 -9.54 6.91 -3.62
CA LEU A 104 -10.76 7.61 -3.19
C LEU A 104 -10.55 8.30 -1.84
N ARG A 105 -9.93 7.58 -0.90
CA ARG A 105 -9.61 8.12 0.43
C ARG A 105 -8.61 9.27 0.37
N SER A 106 -7.60 9.18 -0.52
CA SER A 106 -6.65 10.29 -0.78
C SER A 106 -7.38 11.54 -1.26
N GLY A 107 -8.33 11.39 -2.18
CA GLY A 107 -9.12 12.51 -2.70
C GLY A 107 -10.00 13.17 -1.64
N LEU A 108 -10.61 12.38 -0.75
CA LEU A 108 -11.45 12.89 0.35
C LEU A 108 -10.66 13.71 1.39
N TRP A 109 -9.37 13.43 1.56
CA TRP A 109 -8.51 14.16 2.50
C TRP A 109 -7.81 15.35 1.87
N PHE A 110 -7.85 15.47 0.54
CA PHE A 110 -7.14 16.52 -0.15
C PHE A 110 -7.77 17.88 0.13
N ASN A 111 -6.94 18.83 0.54
CA ASN A 111 -7.31 20.23 0.66
C ASN A 111 -6.30 21.06 -0.16
N PRO A 112 -6.72 21.98 -1.04
CA PRO A 112 -5.80 22.76 -1.87
C PRO A 112 -4.73 23.53 -1.08
N ASN A 113 -5.06 23.93 0.15
CA ASN A 113 -4.18 24.72 1.01
C ASN A 113 -2.96 23.92 1.52
N ILE A 114 -2.93 22.59 1.38
CA ILE A 114 -1.77 21.78 1.78
C ILE A 114 -0.50 22.13 1.00
N ARG A 115 -0.61 22.70 -0.20
CA ARG A 115 0.54 23.07 -1.05
C ARG A 115 1.44 24.13 -0.39
N TYR A 116 0.90 24.95 0.50
CA TYR A 116 1.67 26.01 1.18
C TYR A 116 2.48 25.49 2.37
N ILE A 117 2.24 24.27 2.83
CA ILE A 117 2.93 23.69 3.98
C ILE A 117 3.77 22.51 3.51
N PRO A 118 5.12 22.65 3.46
CA PRO A 118 6.03 21.64 2.92
C PRO A 118 5.79 20.22 3.44
N LEU A 119 5.58 20.11 4.74
CA LEU A 119 5.33 18.86 5.43
C LEU A 119 4.03 18.17 4.97
N LEU A 120 2.96 18.93 4.72
CA LEU A 120 1.67 18.34 4.38
C LEU A 120 1.63 17.86 2.92
N TRP A 121 2.18 18.62 1.97
CA TRP A 121 2.15 18.18 0.57
C TRP A 121 3.03 16.94 0.37
N SER A 122 4.19 16.86 1.03
CA SER A 122 5.07 15.68 0.99
C SER A 122 4.33 14.43 1.49
N LEU A 123 3.62 14.56 2.61
CA LEU A 123 2.82 13.49 3.20
C LEU A 123 1.69 13.00 2.28
N HIS A 124 0.94 13.91 1.69
CA HIS A 124 -0.16 13.57 0.76
C HIS A 124 0.37 12.99 -0.55
N LEU A 125 1.47 13.52 -1.08
CA LEU A 125 2.10 12.99 -2.29
C LEU A 125 2.64 11.58 -2.06
N GLY A 126 3.27 11.33 -0.91
CA GLY A 126 3.78 10.00 -0.57
C GLY A 126 2.65 8.98 -0.49
N TYR A 127 1.56 9.31 0.19
CA TYR A 127 0.38 8.44 0.25
C TYR A 127 -0.27 8.22 -1.13
N LEU A 128 -0.33 9.25 -1.97
CA LEU A 128 -0.84 9.14 -3.34
C LEU A 128 0.03 8.20 -4.20
N LEU A 129 1.35 8.38 -4.16
CA LEU A 129 2.29 7.51 -4.89
C LEU A 129 2.22 6.06 -4.41
N ALA A 130 2.07 5.85 -3.10
CA ALA A 130 1.85 4.52 -2.53
C ALA A 130 0.57 3.86 -3.08
N ALA A 131 -0.53 4.61 -3.16
CA ALA A 131 -1.80 4.15 -3.70
C ALA A 131 -1.71 3.85 -5.21
N ILE A 132 -1.03 4.69 -5.98
CA ILE A 132 -0.79 4.46 -7.43
C ILE A 132 0.11 3.24 -7.63
N GLY A 133 1.16 3.07 -6.81
CA GLY A 133 2.02 1.88 -6.86
C GLY A 133 1.24 0.59 -6.60
N LEU A 134 0.35 0.60 -5.61
CA LEU A 134 -0.55 -0.53 -5.35
C LEU A 134 -1.51 -0.79 -6.52
N LEU A 135 -2.02 0.27 -7.16
CA LEU A 135 -2.86 0.13 -8.36
C LEU A 135 -2.08 -0.55 -9.49
N LEU A 136 -0.85 -0.13 -9.75
CA LEU A 136 0.03 -0.74 -10.75
C LEU A 136 0.36 -2.20 -10.41
N CYS A 137 0.57 -2.54 -9.12
CA CYS A 137 0.73 -3.92 -8.68
C CYS A 137 -0.51 -4.79 -8.97
N GLY A 138 -1.70 -4.22 -8.87
CA GLY A 138 -2.94 -4.91 -9.24
C GLY A 138 -3.09 -5.05 -10.76
N LEU A 139 -2.79 -3.97 -11.48
CA LEU A 139 -2.89 -3.91 -12.94
C LEU A 139 -1.86 -4.80 -13.65
N SER A 140 -0.70 -5.09 -13.05
CA SER A 140 0.29 -6.00 -13.64
C SER A 140 -0.24 -7.42 -13.88
N PHE A 141 -1.33 -7.82 -13.20
CA PHE A 141 -1.99 -9.10 -13.44
C PHE A 141 -2.90 -9.10 -14.66
N PHE A 142 -3.20 -7.94 -15.23
CA PHE A 142 -4.07 -7.77 -16.40
C PHE A 142 -3.30 -7.21 -17.60
N ILE A 143 -2.23 -6.44 -17.34
CA ILE A 143 -1.47 -5.70 -18.34
C ILE A 143 -0.02 -6.21 -18.31
N ALA A 144 0.37 -6.95 -19.35
CA ALA A 144 1.70 -7.56 -19.44
C ALA A 144 2.86 -6.55 -19.49
N ILE A 145 2.62 -5.29 -19.92
CA ILE A 145 3.66 -4.26 -19.97
C ILE A 145 4.04 -3.71 -18.58
N VAL A 146 3.15 -3.84 -17.59
CA VAL A 146 3.40 -3.36 -16.23
C VAL A 146 4.05 -4.47 -15.43
N ARG A 147 5.32 -4.31 -15.05
CA ARG A 147 6.02 -5.29 -14.21
C ARG A 147 5.68 -5.03 -12.74
N PHE A 148 5.34 -6.09 -12.00
CA PHE A 148 5.02 -5.99 -10.58
C PHE A 148 6.15 -5.36 -9.76
N THR A 149 7.41 -5.66 -10.08
CA THR A 149 8.59 -5.10 -9.39
C THR A 149 8.69 -3.59 -9.55
N ASP A 150 8.42 -3.06 -10.74
CA ASP A 150 8.49 -1.61 -11.01
C ASP A 150 7.42 -0.87 -10.20
N ALA A 151 6.24 -1.47 -10.06
CA ALA A 151 5.17 -0.96 -9.22
C ALA A 151 5.55 -0.95 -7.72
N LEU A 152 6.32 -1.94 -7.24
CA LEU A 152 6.83 -1.94 -5.86
C LEU A 152 7.86 -0.85 -5.60
N HIS A 153 8.67 -0.46 -6.59
CA HIS A 153 9.57 0.68 -6.46
C HIS A 153 8.80 1.97 -6.22
N LEU A 154 7.65 2.14 -6.89
CA LEU A 154 6.81 3.32 -6.66
C LEU A 154 6.24 3.36 -5.23
N ILE A 155 5.87 2.21 -4.67
CA ILE A 155 5.41 2.08 -3.27
C ILE A 155 6.54 2.42 -2.29
N THR A 156 7.71 1.85 -2.49
CA THR A 156 8.83 1.96 -1.54
C THR A 156 9.52 3.32 -1.61
N LEU A 157 9.79 3.84 -2.82
CA LEU A 157 10.41 5.16 -2.99
C LEU A 157 9.41 6.28 -2.72
N GLY A 158 8.22 6.21 -3.30
CA GLY A 158 7.21 7.25 -3.16
C GLY A 158 6.50 7.21 -1.82
N GLY A 159 5.97 6.05 -1.42
CA GLY A 159 5.22 5.90 -0.18
C GLY A 159 6.07 6.01 1.07
N ILE A 160 7.11 5.19 1.16
CA ILE A 160 7.95 5.12 2.37
C ILE A 160 9.02 6.22 2.35
N GLY A 161 9.70 6.41 1.22
CA GLY A 161 10.78 7.39 1.12
C GLY A 161 10.31 8.84 1.28
N LEU A 162 9.22 9.23 0.61
CA LEU A 162 8.75 10.62 0.64
C LEU A 162 8.09 11.00 1.97
N THR A 163 7.48 10.06 2.68
CA THR A 163 6.79 10.37 3.96
C THR A 163 7.73 10.64 5.13
N ILE A 164 9.03 10.39 4.97
CA ILE A 164 10.08 10.62 5.99
C ILE A 164 10.75 12.00 5.83
N LEU A 165 10.64 12.62 4.65
CA LEU A 165 11.31 13.87 4.28
C LEU A 165 10.43 15.10 4.54
#